data_AF-A0A7V2JIA2-F1
#
_entry.id   AF-A0A7V2JIA2-F1
#
_cell.length_a   1.000
_cell.length_b   1.000
_cell.length_c   1.000
_cell.angle_alpha   90.00
_cell.angle_beta   90.00
_cell.angle_gamma   90.00
#
_symmetry.space_group_name_H-M   'P 1'
#
loop_
_entity.id
_entity.type
_entity.pdbx_description
1 polymer ?
#
loop_
_entity_poly.entity_id
_entity_poly.type
_entity_poly.pdbx_seq_one_letter_code
_entity_poly.pdbx_strand_id
1 'polypeptide(L)'
;MAKASIRLPNGTSVLIEGTTEEIRQLLEFYGQTGGSPAKAKKQPAGRKPTRSRKPQTKPDDSTETERPNLAEIVNLVKNCDEAEAIETQVLDRTSQVNRILLPLFIVHEHLDNAFGLSSGDINKITVDLGMPIKSPNVSKTLATSASRYVMGDKVRKAGRATRYRLSRRGLKYFNSVLKGPADDDTE
;
A
#
# COMPACT_ATOMS: atom_id res chain seq x y z
N MET A 1 17.21 -37.85 21.79
CA MET A 1 16.87 -36.42 21.68
C MET A 1 18.17 -35.63 21.73
N ALA A 2 18.38 -34.72 20.78
CA ALA A 2 19.58 -33.90 20.73
C ALA A 2 19.33 -32.55 21.40
N LYS A 3 20.39 -31.94 21.96
CA LYS A 3 20.33 -30.64 22.65
C LYS A 3 21.37 -29.71 22.05
N ALA A 4 20.96 -28.48 21.71
CA ALA A 4 21.85 -27.43 21.23
C ALA A 4 21.66 -26.16 22.06
N SER A 5 22.76 -25.42 22.31
CA SER A 5 22.74 -24.15 23.03
C SER A 5 23.34 -23.06 22.16
N ILE A 6 22.58 -22.00 21.88
CA ILE A 6 23.02 -20.85 21.09
C ILE A 6 23.08 -19.62 21.99
N ARG A 7 24.18 -18.85 21.89
CA ARG A 7 24.31 -17.54 22.52
C ARG A 7 24.06 -16.45 21.50
N LEU A 8 23.05 -15.63 21.75
CA LEU A 8 22.71 -14.49 20.90
C LEU A 8 23.60 -13.27 21.23
N PRO A 9 23.76 -12.30 20.31
CA PRO A 9 24.59 -11.11 20.52
C PRO A 9 24.14 -10.21 21.67
N ASN A 10 22.89 -10.35 22.11
CA ASN A 10 22.31 -9.66 23.26
C ASN A 10 22.62 -10.35 24.61
N GLY A 11 23.45 -11.40 24.62
CA GLY A 11 23.79 -12.16 25.82
C GLY A 11 22.75 -13.19 26.26
N THR A 12 21.63 -13.33 25.53
CA THR A 12 20.60 -14.35 25.82
C THR A 12 21.10 -15.73 25.38
N SER A 13 20.98 -16.73 26.25
CA SER A 13 21.28 -18.13 25.94
C SER A 13 19.98 -18.88 25.67
N VAL A 14 19.86 -19.48 24.49
CA VAL A 14 18.68 -20.25 24.05
C VAL A 14 19.08 -21.72 23.98
N LEU A 15 18.33 -22.57 24.68
CA LEU A 15 18.49 -24.02 24.69
C LEU A 15 17.39 -24.65 23.82
N ILE A 16 17.78 -25.45 22.84
CA ILE A 16 16.89 -26.09 21.86
C ILE A 16 16.99 -27.60 22.08
N GLU A 17 15.86 -28.24 22.34
CA GLU A 17 15.73 -29.69 22.44
C GLU A 17 14.83 -30.19 21.31
N GLY A 18 15.29 -31.19 20.56
CA GLY A 18 14.55 -31.70 19.42
C GLY A 18 15.25 -32.85 18.71
N THR A 19 14.75 -33.16 17.52
CA THR A 19 15.42 -34.08 16.60
C THR A 19 16.62 -33.41 15.95
N THR A 20 17.58 -34.20 15.47
CA THR A 20 18.80 -33.69 14.83
C THR A 20 18.51 -32.87 13.57
N GLU A 21 17.42 -33.17 12.87
CA GLU A 21 17.00 -32.47 11.65
C GLU A 21 16.44 -31.08 11.96
N GLU A 22 15.57 -30.97 12.98
CA GLU A 22 14.99 -29.69 13.41
C GLU A 22 16.06 -28.73 13.92
N ILE A 23 17.01 -29.24 14.72
CA ILE A 23 18.11 -28.45 15.27
C ILE A 23 19.00 -27.91 14.14
N ARG A 24 19.24 -28.72 13.10
CA ARG A 24 20.03 -28.30 11.93
C ARG A 24 19.32 -27.21 11.14
N GLN A 25 18.01 -27.35 10.87
CA GLN A 25 17.23 -26.32 10.18
C GLN A 25 17.24 -24.99 10.93
N LEU A 26 17.09 -25.04 12.26
CA LEU A 26 17.12 -23.86 13.12
C LEU A 26 18.50 -23.18 13.13
N LEU A 27 19.57 -23.98 13.19
CA LEU A 27 20.95 -23.48 13.10
C LEU A 27 21.28 -22.90 11.73
N GLU A 28 20.81 -23.49 10.63
CA GLU A 28 21.03 -22.94 9.29
C GLU A 28 20.27 -21.62 9.08
N PHE A 29 19.03 -21.52 9.56
CA PHE A 29 18.21 -20.31 9.44
C PHE A 29 18.76 -19.14 10.29
N TYR A 30 19.20 -19.41 11.52
CA TYR A 30 19.69 -18.35 12.42
C TYR A 30 21.21 -18.15 12.38
N GLY A 31 21.99 -19.17 12.02
CA GLY A 31 23.45 -19.14 11.99
C GLY A 31 24.05 -18.30 10.85
N GLN A 32 23.28 -17.98 9.80
CA GLN A 32 23.73 -17.10 8.72
C GLN A 32 23.84 -15.62 9.11
N THR A 33 23.43 -15.22 10.32
CA THR A 33 23.52 -13.81 10.76
C THR A 33 24.77 -13.48 11.57
N GLY A 34 25.72 -14.42 11.71
CA GLY A 34 26.96 -14.25 12.47
C GLY A 34 28.21 -14.05 11.62
N GLY A 35 28.50 -12.80 11.23
CA GLY A 35 29.89 -12.31 11.09
C GLY A 35 30.69 -12.72 9.84
N SER A 36 30.66 -11.87 8.81
CA SER A 36 31.79 -11.69 7.90
C SER A 36 32.45 -10.33 8.16
N PRO A 37 33.79 -10.26 8.35
CA PRO A 37 34.47 -9.00 8.63
C PRO A 37 34.47 -8.14 7.36
N ALA A 38 33.85 -6.96 7.46
CA ALA A 38 33.77 -5.98 6.39
C ALA A 38 35.17 -5.44 6.05
N LYS A 39 35.61 -5.66 4.79
CA LYS A 39 36.75 -4.95 4.20
C LYS A 39 36.46 -3.44 4.19
N ALA A 40 37.29 -2.69 4.91
CA ALA A 40 37.32 -1.24 4.91
C ALA A 40 37.48 -0.70 3.48
N LYS A 41 36.46 0.01 2.98
CA LYS A 41 36.56 0.87 1.79
C LYS A 41 36.44 2.33 2.22
N LYS A 42 37.38 3.10 1.69
CA LYS A 42 37.68 4.51 1.96
C LYS A 42 36.46 5.43 1.80
N GLN A 43 36.35 6.39 2.71
CA GLN A 43 35.35 7.46 2.71
C GLN A 43 35.54 8.42 1.53
N PRO A 44 34.46 9.06 1.06
CA PRO A 44 34.54 10.46 0.68
C PRO A 44 33.59 11.35 1.49
N ALA A 45 34.19 12.45 1.95
CA ALA A 45 33.69 13.75 2.39
C ALA A 45 32.17 14.02 2.49
N GLY A 46 31.79 14.48 3.68
CA GLY A 46 30.95 15.68 3.85
C GLY A 46 29.45 15.55 3.59
N ARG A 47 28.69 15.02 4.55
CA ARG A 47 27.24 15.29 4.68
C ARG A 47 26.86 15.64 6.12
N LYS A 48 26.18 16.78 6.26
CA LYS A 48 25.70 17.38 7.51
C LYS A 48 24.79 16.41 8.30
N PRO A 49 24.78 16.44 9.65
CA PRO A 49 24.01 15.50 10.44
C PRO A 49 22.50 15.78 10.36
N THR A 50 21.75 14.89 9.71
CA THR A 50 20.30 14.84 9.82
C THR A 50 19.91 14.22 11.15
N ARG A 51 19.30 15.03 12.02
CA ARG A 51 18.78 14.69 13.34
C ARG A 51 17.80 13.51 13.26
N SER A 52 18.26 12.32 13.65
CA SER A 52 17.44 11.11 13.79
C SER A 52 16.40 11.33 14.89
N ARG A 53 15.13 11.48 14.52
CA ARG A 53 14.01 11.46 15.47
C ARG A 53 13.79 10.02 15.94
N LYS A 54 13.77 9.83 17.27
CA LYS A 54 13.38 8.58 17.93
C LYS A 54 12.01 8.10 17.41
N PRO A 55 11.79 6.79 17.27
CA PRO A 55 10.45 6.25 17.02
C PRO A 55 9.61 6.48 18.29
N GLN A 56 8.63 7.37 18.20
CA GLN A 56 7.63 7.56 19.23
C GLN A 56 6.53 6.53 18.97
N THR A 57 6.54 5.44 19.73
CA THR A 57 5.41 4.52 19.85
C THR A 57 4.21 5.34 20.30
N LYS A 58 3.20 5.47 19.43
CA LYS A 58 1.93 6.10 19.80
C LYS A 58 0.93 5.03 20.24
N PRO A 59 0.09 5.35 21.21
CA PRO A 59 -0.90 4.42 21.73
C PRO A 59 -1.98 4.19 20.68
N ASP A 60 -2.47 2.96 20.68
CA ASP A 60 -3.60 2.47 19.92
C ASP A 60 -4.87 3.16 20.43
N ASP A 61 -5.20 4.31 19.84
CA ASP A 61 -6.47 5.00 20.10
C ASP A 61 -7.50 4.44 19.13
N SER A 62 -8.11 3.35 19.58
CA SER A 62 -9.22 2.63 18.98
C SER A 62 -10.45 3.53 18.90
N THR A 63 -10.48 4.39 17.88
CA THR A 63 -11.75 4.80 17.28
C THR A 63 -11.93 3.94 16.04
N GLU A 64 -12.61 2.80 16.22
CA GLU A 64 -13.15 1.96 15.15
C GLU A 64 -14.18 2.78 14.35
N THR A 65 -13.68 3.70 13.53
CA THR A 65 -14.44 4.14 12.37
C THR A 65 -14.32 2.97 11.40
N GLU A 66 -15.41 2.20 11.29
CA GLU A 66 -15.63 1.11 10.35
C GLU A 66 -14.63 1.14 9.20
N ARG A 67 -13.70 0.18 9.23
CA ARG A 67 -12.67 0.09 8.20
C ARG A 67 -13.32 -0.52 6.96
N PRO A 68 -13.13 0.08 5.78
CA PRO A 68 -13.65 -0.51 4.55
C PRO A 68 -13.05 -1.90 4.34
N ASN A 69 -13.90 -2.89 4.06
CA ASN A 69 -13.44 -4.22 3.72
C ASN A 69 -12.82 -4.19 2.32
N LEU A 70 -11.49 -4.22 2.24
CA LEU A 70 -10.77 -4.07 0.97
C LEU A 70 -11.08 -5.22 0.00
N ALA A 71 -11.31 -6.43 0.52
CA ALA A 71 -11.65 -7.59 -0.30
C ALA A 71 -13.01 -7.44 -0.97
N GLU A 72 -13.97 -6.80 -0.30
CA GLU A 72 -15.28 -6.50 -0.86
C GLU A 72 -15.17 -5.54 -2.03
N ILE A 73 -14.36 -4.48 -1.90
CA ILE A 73 -14.10 -3.52 -2.99
C ILE A 73 -13.50 -4.23 -4.21
N VAL A 74 -12.53 -5.13 -4.00
CA VAL A 74 -11.92 -5.91 -5.09
C VAL A 74 -12.94 -6.81 -5.78
N ASN A 75 -13.82 -7.46 -5.02
CA ASN A 75 -14.88 -8.30 -5.58
C ASN A 75 -15.90 -7.46 -6.36
N LEU A 76 -16.25 -6.28 -5.86
CA LEU A 76 -17.16 -5.36 -6.56
C LEU A 76 -16.58 -4.88 -7.88
N VAL A 77 -15.27 -4.56 -7.95
CA VAL A 77 -14.59 -4.21 -9.21
C VAL A 77 -14.74 -5.32 -10.27
N LYS A 78 -14.74 -6.58 -9.86
CA LYS A 78 -14.80 -7.73 -10.79
C LYS A 78 -16.22 -8.12 -11.19
N ASN A 79 -17.21 -7.80 -10.36
CA ASN A 79 -18.58 -8.29 -10.51
C ASN A 79 -19.60 -7.19 -10.83
N CYS A 80 -19.17 -5.93 -11.02
CA CYS A 80 -20.06 -4.85 -11.40
C CYS A 80 -20.43 -4.91 -12.88
N ASP A 81 -21.59 -4.36 -13.25
CA ASP A 81 -22.05 -4.28 -14.65
C ASP A 81 -21.05 -3.51 -15.55
N GLU A 82 -20.26 -2.61 -14.97
CA GLU A 82 -19.24 -1.82 -15.66
C GLU A 82 -17.87 -2.52 -15.74
N ALA A 83 -17.76 -3.79 -15.30
CA ALA A 83 -16.48 -4.49 -15.19
C ALA A 83 -15.72 -4.59 -16.52
N GLU A 84 -16.42 -4.89 -17.62
CA GLU A 84 -15.81 -4.96 -18.96
C GLU A 84 -15.24 -3.62 -19.43
N ALA A 85 -15.96 -2.53 -19.15
CA ALA A 85 -15.51 -1.17 -19.47
C ALA A 85 -14.33 -0.75 -18.58
N ILE A 86 -14.34 -1.13 -17.29
CA ILE A 86 -13.24 -0.91 -16.37
C ILE A 86 -11.99 -1.66 -16.84
N GLU A 87 -12.12 -2.91 -17.27
CA GLU A 87 -11.01 -3.72 -17.74
C GLU A 87 -10.32 -3.08 -18.96
N THR A 88 -11.10 -2.80 -20.01
CA THR A 88 -10.59 -2.22 -21.26
C THR A 88 -10.11 -0.78 -21.14
N GLN A 89 -10.82 0.08 -20.39
CA GLN A 89 -10.53 1.52 -20.34
C GLN A 89 -9.58 1.92 -19.19
N VAL A 90 -9.46 1.09 -18.14
CA VAL A 90 -8.70 1.43 -16.93
C VAL A 90 -7.60 0.41 -16.64
N LEU A 91 -7.90 -0.89 -16.66
CA LEU A 91 -6.91 -1.92 -16.31
C LEU A 91 -5.85 -2.07 -17.41
N ASP A 92 -6.28 -2.19 -18.66
CA ASP A 92 -5.39 -2.34 -19.82
C ASP A 92 -4.58 -1.06 -20.11
N ARG A 93 -5.11 0.10 -19.75
CA ARG A 93 -4.43 1.38 -19.99
C ARG A 93 -3.32 1.66 -18.97
N THR A 94 -2.26 2.31 -19.42
CA THR A 94 -1.08 2.68 -18.60
C THR A 94 -1.30 3.89 -17.68
N SER A 95 -2.50 4.50 -17.69
CA SER A 95 -2.81 5.68 -16.89
C SER A 95 -2.85 5.35 -15.39
N GLN A 96 -1.83 5.79 -14.66
CA GLN A 96 -1.77 5.67 -13.21
C GLN A 96 -2.91 6.41 -12.51
N VAL A 97 -3.38 7.52 -13.08
CA VAL A 97 -4.48 8.31 -12.51
C VAL A 97 -5.77 7.48 -12.51
N ASN A 98 -6.10 6.83 -13.62
CA ASN A 98 -7.33 6.05 -13.75
C ASN A 98 -7.32 4.87 -12.77
N ARG A 99 -6.19 4.15 -12.69
CA ARG A 99 -6.02 3.03 -11.76
C ARG A 99 -6.16 3.43 -10.29
N ILE A 100 -5.74 4.64 -9.93
CA ILE A 100 -5.87 5.18 -8.56
C ILE A 100 -7.29 5.66 -8.27
N LEU A 101 -8.01 6.17 -9.28
CA LEU A 101 -9.39 6.62 -9.11
C LEU A 101 -10.39 5.46 -9.07
N LEU A 102 -10.08 4.32 -9.69
CA LEU A 102 -10.97 3.16 -9.74
C LEU A 102 -11.47 2.69 -8.36
N PRO A 103 -10.61 2.46 -7.35
CA PRO A 103 -11.08 2.08 -6.02
C PRO A 103 -12.00 3.13 -5.37
N LEU A 104 -11.74 4.42 -5.63
CA LEU A 104 -12.56 5.51 -5.09
C LEU A 104 -13.90 5.60 -5.81
N PHE A 105 -13.95 5.24 -7.09
CA PHE A 105 -15.18 5.19 -7.88
C PHE A 105 -16.10 4.07 -7.42
N ILE A 106 -15.58 2.85 -7.24
CA ILE A 106 -16.37 1.71 -6.76
C ILE A 106 -16.96 1.96 -5.38
N VAL A 107 -16.18 2.58 -4.47
CA VAL A 107 -16.71 2.98 -3.15
C VAL A 107 -17.79 4.05 -3.28
N HIS A 108 -17.71 4.92 -4.28
CA HIS A 108 -18.74 5.93 -4.50
C HIS A 108 -20.03 5.34 -5.07
N GLU A 109 -19.95 4.48 -6.08
CA GLU A 109 -21.10 3.85 -6.76
C GLU A 109 -21.79 2.81 -5.89
N HIS A 110 -21.03 1.83 -5.38
CA HIS A 110 -21.62 0.66 -4.74
C HIS A 110 -21.73 0.75 -3.22
N LEU A 111 -21.01 1.70 -2.60
CA LEU A 111 -20.97 1.87 -1.14
C LEU A 111 -21.40 3.28 -0.71
N ASP A 112 -22.17 3.98 -1.55
CA ASP A 112 -22.71 5.32 -1.28
C ASP A 112 -21.68 6.36 -0.81
N ASN A 113 -20.41 6.18 -1.23
CA ASN A 113 -19.28 6.98 -0.78
C ASN A 113 -19.12 6.98 0.75
N ALA A 114 -19.65 5.99 1.47
CA ALA A 114 -19.71 5.94 2.94
C ALA A 114 -18.30 5.97 3.56
N PHE A 115 -17.31 5.42 2.86
CA PHE A 115 -15.94 5.30 3.33
C PHE A 115 -14.97 6.14 2.49
N GLY A 116 -13.95 6.69 3.15
CA GLY A 116 -12.81 7.31 2.48
C GLY A 116 -11.61 6.38 2.52
N LEU A 117 -10.94 6.18 1.38
CA LEU A 117 -9.78 5.31 1.28
C LEU A 117 -8.49 6.09 1.51
N SER A 118 -7.53 5.49 2.22
CA SER A 118 -6.18 6.04 2.31
C SER A 118 -5.32 5.65 1.10
N SER A 119 -4.18 6.31 0.92
CA SER A 119 -3.20 5.92 -0.11
C SER A 119 -2.63 4.51 0.10
N GLY A 120 -2.64 4.02 1.34
CA GLY A 120 -2.26 2.63 1.66
C GLY A 120 -3.31 1.62 1.23
N ASP A 121 -4.60 1.96 1.41
CA ASP A 121 -5.71 1.09 1.03
C ASP A 121 -5.80 0.97 -0.50
N ILE A 122 -5.66 2.09 -1.21
CA ILE A 122 -5.60 2.12 -2.67
C ILE A 122 -4.42 1.28 -3.18
N ASN A 123 -3.25 1.36 -2.54
CA ASN A 123 -2.11 0.54 -2.91
C ASN A 123 -2.44 -0.96 -2.76
N LYS A 124 -3.05 -1.39 -1.67
CA LYS A 124 -3.43 -2.79 -1.45
C LYS A 124 -4.43 -3.27 -2.51
N ILE A 125 -5.51 -2.51 -2.72
CA ILE A 125 -6.53 -2.84 -3.72
C ILE A 125 -5.90 -2.95 -5.12
N THR A 126 -5.01 -2.03 -5.50
CA THR A 126 -4.35 -2.08 -6.82
C THR A 126 -3.40 -3.28 -6.96
N VAL A 127 -2.75 -3.71 -5.87
CA VAL A 127 -1.95 -4.96 -5.86
C VAL A 127 -2.85 -6.18 -6.03
N ASP A 128 -3.98 -6.23 -5.33
CA ASP A 128 -4.93 -7.36 -5.38
C ASP A 128 -5.65 -7.47 -6.74
N LEU A 129 -5.82 -6.35 -7.45
CA LEU A 129 -6.30 -6.31 -8.83
C LEU A 129 -5.22 -6.66 -9.87
N GLY A 130 -3.99 -7.00 -9.45
CA GLY A 130 -2.90 -7.36 -10.35
C GLY A 130 -2.17 -6.17 -10.99
N MET A 131 -2.43 -4.94 -10.52
CA MET A 131 -1.85 -3.71 -11.03
C MET A 131 -1.03 -2.96 -9.96
N PRO A 132 0.12 -3.49 -9.53
CA PRO A 132 0.87 -2.91 -8.42
C PRO A 132 1.36 -1.49 -8.73
N ILE A 133 0.90 -0.51 -7.96
CA ILE A 133 1.41 0.87 -7.98
C ILE A 133 2.23 1.12 -6.72
N LYS A 134 3.49 1.58 -6.85
CA LYS A 134 4.33 1.92 -5.69
C LYS A 134 3.62 2.94 -4.79
N SER A 135 3.54 2.66 -3.49
CA SER A 135 2.85 3.52 -2.50
C SER A 135 3.25 5.01 -2.52
N PRO A 136 4.53 5.39 -2.73
CA PRO A 136 4.91 6.79 -2.92
C PRO A 136 4.27 7.43 -4.16
N ASN A 137 4.09 6.66 -5.24
CA ASN A 137 3.43 7.15 -6.46
C ASN A 137 1.94 7.34 -6.23
N VAL A 138 1.27 6.45 -5.48
CA VAL A 138 -0.14 6.62 -5.12
C VAL A 138 -0.33 7.94 -4.36
N SER A 139 0.46 8.14 -3.31
CA SER A 139 0.40 9.36 -2.49
C SER A 139 0.72 10.62 -3.29
N LYS A 140 1.75 10.57 -4.16
CA LYS A 140 2.13 11.68 -5.02
C LYS A 140 1.03 12.02 -6.02
N THR A 141 0.49 11.02 -6.71
CA THR A 141 -0.56 11.22 -7.73
C THR A 141 -1.84 11.76 -7.12
N LEU A 142 -2.26 11.28 -5.95
CA LEU A 142 -3.40 11.84 -5.21
C LEU A 142 -3.19 13.31 -4.82
N ALA A 143 -1.95 13.68 -4.46
CA ALA A 143 -1.61 15.04 -4.10
C ALA A 143 -1.43 15.98 -5.31
N THR A 144 -1.02 15.45 -6.47
CA THR A 144 -0.72 16.25 -7.66
C THR A 144 -1.79 16.09 -8.75
N SER A 145 -1.70 15.03 -9.54
CA SER A 145 -2.45 14.89 -10.80
C SER A 145 -3.93 14.56 -10.56
N ALA A 146 -4.20 13.74 -9.55
CA ALA A 146 -5.56 13.35 -9.17
C ALA A 146 -6.22 14.32 -8.17
N SER A 147 -5.50 15.33 -7.68
CA SER A 147 -6.00 16.28 -6.68
C SER A 147 -7.29 17.01 -7.06
N ARG A 148 -7.53 17.17 -8.37
CA ARG A 148 -8.75 17.81 -8.91
C ARG A 148 -9.98 16.90 -8.89
N TYR A 149 -9.76 15.59 -8.78
CA TYR A 149 -10.78 14.54 -8.86
C TYR A 149 -11.11 13.93 -7.50
N VAL A 150 -10.32 14.23 -6.47
CA VAL A 150 -10.49 13.68 -5.12
C VAL A 150 -10.67 14.79 -4.09
N MET A 151 -11.37 14.45 -3.00
CA MET A 151 -11.52 15.27 -1.81
C MET A 151 -10.83 14.56 -0.65
N GLY A 152 -9.82 15.20 -0.08
CA GLY A 152 -9.20 14.70 1.16
C GLY A 152 -9.95 15.17 2.40
N ASP A 153 -9.70 14.53 3.54
CA ASP A 153 -10.19 15.01 4.83
C ASP A 153 -9.87 16.48 5.07
N LYS A 154 -10.89 17.24 5.51
CA LYS A 154 -10.82 18.69 5.74
C LYS A 154 -9.76 19.09 6.79
N VAL A 155 -9.52 18.23 7.77
CA VAL A 155 -8.57 18.49 8.87
C VAL A 155 -7.53 17.38 8.92
N ARG A 156 -6.28 17.72 8.60
CA ARG A 156 -5.15 16.81 8.76
C ARG A 156 -4.79 16.70 10.24
N LYS A 157 -5.01 15.52 10.84
CA LYS A 157 -4.54 15.21 12.19
C LYS A 157 -3.17 14.53 12.14
N ALA A 158 -2.23 15.01 12.96
CA ALA A 158 -0.87 14.49 12.97
C ALA A 158 -0.84 13.00 13.37
N GLY A 159 -0.40 12.14 12.45
CA GLY A 159 -0.30 10.69 12.66
C GLY A 159 -1.49 9.87 12.16
N ARG A 160 -2.53 10.51 11.61
CA ARG A 160 -3.62 9.81 10.91
C ARG A 160 -3.41 9.91 9.39
N ALA A 161 -3.62 8.82 8.67
CA ALA A 161 -3.63 8.82 7.22
C ALA A 161 -4.79 9.67 6.70
N THR A 162 -4.54 10.50 5.69
CA THR A 162 -5.59 11.26 5.00
C THR A 162 -6.50 10.29 4.26
N ARG A 163 -7.80 10.35 4.53
CA ARG A 163 -8.79 9.64 3.73
C ARG A 163 -9.20 10.47 2.53
N TYR A 164 -9.32 9.83 1.39
CA TYR A 164 -9.71 10.42 0.12
C TYR A 164 -11.08 9.88 -0.29
N ARG A 165 -11.89 10.76 -0.84
CA ARG A 165 -13.18 10.47 -1.46
C ARG A 165 -13.19 11.00 -2.88
N LEU A 166 -14.05 10.46 -3.73
CA LEU A 166 -14.22 10.99 -5.08
C LEU A 166 -14.98 12.32 -5.04
N SER A 167 -14.54 13.30 -5.83
CA SER A 167 -15.26 14.56 -6.01
C SER A 167 -16.31 14.42 -7.12
N ARG A 168 -17.30 15.32 -7.17
CA ARG A 168 -18.26 15.38 -8.29
C ARG A 168 -17.58 15.50 -9.65
N ARG A 169 -16.45 16.23 -9.71
CA ARG A 169 -15.63 16.35 -10.93
C ARG A 169 -14.90 15.05 -11.26
N GLY A 170 -14.40 14.35 -10.23
CA GLY A 170 -13.81 13.02 -10.37
C GLY A 170 -14.78 12.00 -10.93
N LEU A 171 -16.02 11.99 -10.43
CA LEU A 171 -17.08 11.12 -10.93
C LEU A 171 -17.39 11.38 -12.40
N LYS A 172 -17.61 12.65 -12.77
CA LYS A 172 -17.87 13.01 -14.18
C LYS A 172 -16.72 12.60 -15.10
N TYR A 173 -15.47 12.80 -14.65
CA TYR A 173 -14.28 12.39 -15.39
C TYR A 173 -14.22 10.87 -15.54
N PHE A 174 -14.42 10.12 -14.46
CA PHE A 174 -14.33 8.67 -14.49
C PHE A 174 -15.44 8.06 -15.38
N ASN A 175 -16.66 8.56 -15.30
CA ASN A 175 -17.75 8.15 -16.19
C ASN A 175 -17.44 8.46 -17.66
N SER A 176 -16.75 9.56 -17.97
CA SER A 176 -16.30 9.83 -19.33
C SER A 176 -15.20 8.88 -19.80
N VAL A 177 -14.36 8.39 -18.89
CA VAL A 177 -13.35 7.37 -19.21
C VAL A 177 -14.01 6.02 -19.49
N LEU A 178 -15.02 5.65 -18.70
CA LEU A 178 -15.76 4.39 -18.87
C LEU A 178 -16.57 4.34 -20.16
N LYS A 179 -17.14 5.48 -20.59
CA LYS A 179 -17.81 5.59 -21.89
C LYS A 179 -16.87 5.47 -23.09
N GLY A 180 -15.55 5.47 -22.87
CA GLY A 180 -14.54 5.50 -23.92
C GLY A 180 -14.39 6.90 -24.54
N PRO A 181 -13.39 7.10 -25.43
CA PRO A 181 -13.46 8.22 -26.34
C PRO A 181 -14.78 8.06 -27.09
N ALA A 182 -15.68 9.05 -26.99
CA ALA A 182 -16.70 9.19 -28.01
C ALA A 182 -15.95 9.21 -29.32
N ASP A 183 -16.29 8.31 -30.24
CA ASP A 183 -15.84 8.40 -31.61
C ASP A 183 -16.07 9.85 -32.04
N ASP A 184 -14.97 10.60 -32.20
CA ASP A 184 -15.01 11.91 -32.82
C ASP A 184 -15.63 11.67 -34.19
N ASP A 185 -16.85 12.19 -34.35
CA ASP A 185 -17.59 12.25 -35.60
C ASP A 185 -16.61 12.61 -36.72
N THR A 186 -16.41 11.64 -37.62
CA THR A 186 -15.73 11.88 -38.88
C THR A 186 -16.70 12.66 -39.75
N GLU A 187 -16.57 13.98 -39.78
CA GLU A 187 -17.07 14.84 -40.87
C GLU A 187 -15.91 15.35 -41.73
#